data_AF-X1JLH8-F1
#
_entry.id   AF-X1JLH8-F1
#
_cell.length_a   1.000
_cell.length_b   1.000
_cell.length_c   1.000
_cell.angle_alpha   90.00
_cell.angle_beta   90.00
_cell.angle_gamma   90.00
#
_symmetry.space_group_name_H-M   'P 1'
#
loop_
_entity.id
_entity.type
_entity.pdbx_description
1 polymer ?
#
loop_
_entity_poly.entity_id
_entity_poly.type
_entity_poly.pdbx_seq_one_letter_code
_entity_poly.pdbx_strand_id
1 'polypeptide(L)'
;MNSWTTSRRKSFRIGGLNVEIVKSVPIILPARINTGPSHIFSKNNGIIPTSKQKYKTLFKAIGDENTRMIARFASENNALQIFDKFVEMHQKHWENLGKPGHFGSFPSSRQFHREVMQEQLKQNRLRLLEVKAGPYVLGYKYGYKFGDSYLEFLDARSEEEELVPASLGRIIF
;
A
#
# COMPACT_ATOMS: atom_id res chain seq x y z
N MET A 1 13.16 46.07 -6.51
CA MET A 1 14.14 45.22 -5.81
C MET A 1 14.07 43.83 -6.41
N ASN A 2 15.16 43.42 -7.04
CA ASN A 2 15.28 42.16 -7.77
C ASN A 2 15.60 41.01 -6.81
N SER A 3 14.98 39.85 -6.99
CA SER A 3 15.60 38.57 -6.59
C SER A 3 15.18 37.46 -7.53
N TRP A 4 16.16 36.96 -8.28
CA TRP A 4 16.09 35.82 -9.17
C TRP A 4 16.08 34.52 -8.35
N THR A 5 15.18 33.59 -8.67
CA THR A 5 15.34 32.18 -8.30
C THR A 5 15.55 31.36 -9.56
N THR A 6 16.81 31.14 -9.91
CA THR A 6 17.23 30.20 -10.96
C THR A 6 16.91 28.77 -10.54
N SER A 7 15.86 28.17 -11.11
CA SER A 7 15.63 26.73 -11.06
C SER A 7 16.65 26.03 -11.97
N ARG A 8 17.69 25.41 -11.39
CA ARG A 8 18.60 24.53 -12.13
C ARG A 8 17.84 23.28 -12.60
N ARG A 9 17.54 23.23 -13.90
CA ARG A 9 17.11 22.01 -14.61
C ARG A 9 18.35 21.19 -14.96
N LYS A 10 18.42 19.94 -14.52
CA LYS A 10 19.42 18.96 -14.97
C LYS A 10 18.71 17.98 -15.91
N SER A 11 18.92 18.16 -17.20
CA SER A 11 18.55 17.19 -18.24
C SER A 11 19.75 16.30 -18.52
N PHE A 12 19.55 14.98 -18.59
CA PHE A 12 20.55 14.05 -19.11
C PHE A 12 19.91 13.09 -20.10
N ARG A 13 20.71 12.66 -21.08
CA ARG A 13 20.30 11.72 -22.12
C ARG A 13 20.69 10.31 -21.71
N ILE A 14 19.74 9.39 -21.78
CA ILE A 14 19.98 7.95 -21.75
C ILE A 14 19.35 7.39 -23.03
N GLY A 15 20.18 6.80 -23.90
CA GLY A 15 19.70 6.11 -25.11
C GLY A 15 18.91 6.97 -26.12
N GLY A 16 19.19 8.28 -26.21
CA GLY A 16 18.51 9.17 -27.17
C GLY A 16 17.13 9.70 -26.74
N LEU A 17 16.63 9.31 -25.56
CA LEU A 17 15.40 9.85 -24.98
C LEU A 17 15.71 10.96 -23.95
N ASN A 18 14.94 12.05 -24.01
CA ASN A 18 14.95 13.08 -22.99
C ASN A 18 14.07 12.65 -21.82
N VAL A 19 14.64 12.58 -20.62
CA VAL A 19 13.91 12.27 -19.38
C VAL A 19 13.88 13.52 -18.50
N GLU A 20 12.68 14.00 -18.16
CA GLU A 20 12.47 15.06 -17.18
C GLU A 20 12.06 14.47 -15.83
N ILE A 21 12.78 14.84 -14.76
CA ILE A 21 12.42 14.49 -13.38
C ILE A 21 11.67 15.66 -12.77
N VAL A 22 10.37 15.52 -12.56
CA VAL A 22 9.57 16.43 -11.73
C VAL A 22 9.82 16.05 -10.27
N LYS A 23 10.34 16.98 -9.46
CA LYS A 23 10.55 16.78 -8.03
C LYS A 23 9.21 16.43 -7.36
N SER A 24 9.13 15.22 -6.80
CA SER A 24 8.05 14.82 -5.91
C SER A 24 8.10 15.65 -4.61
N VAL A 25 6.94 16.13 -4.18
CA VAL A 25 6.74 16.84 -2.92
C VAL A 25 6.98 15.88 -1.74
N PRO A 26 7.72 16.26 -0.68
CA PRO A 26 7.90 15.40 0.47
C PRO A 26 6.57 15.23 1.23
N ILE A 27 6.17 13.98 1.45
CA ILE A 27 5.06 13.64 2.33
C ILE A 27 5.57 13.81 3.77
N ILE A 28 5.06 14.83 4.46
CA ILE A 28 5.26 14.99 5.91
C ILE A 28 4.22 14.10 6.60
N LEU A 29 4.67 13.03 7.26
CA LEU A 29 3.81 12.13 8.05
C LEU A 29 3.52 12.76 9.43
N PRO A 30 2.26 12.82 9.91
CA PRO A 30 1.98 13.18 11.29
C PRO A 30 2.44 12.07 12.26
N ALA A 31 2.80 12.49 13.47
CA ALA A 31 3.36 11.65 14.52
C ALA A 31 2.46 10.47 14.90
N ARG A 32 3.12 9.35 15.26
CA ARG A 32 2.55 8.08 15.73
C ARG A 32 1.44 8.28 16.77
N ILE A 33 0.29 7.67 16.52
CA ILE A 33 -0.66 7.31 17.58
C ILE A 33 -0.25 5.93 18.11
N ASN A 34 -0.08 5.85 19.43
CA ASN A 34 0.46 4.71 20.15
C ASN A 34 -0.63 3.62 20.28
N THR A 35 -0.57 2.56 19.47
CA THR A 35 -1.38 1.34 19.69
C THR A 35 -0.60 0.37 20.57
N GLY A 36 -1.16 -0.04 21.71
CA GLY A 36 -0.54 -0.90 22.73
C GLY A 36 -0.02 -2.26 22.25
N PRO A 37 0.56 -3.06 23.18
CA PRO A 37 1.61 -4.02 22.86
C PRO A 37 1.08 -5.28 22.16
N SER A 38 1.37 -5.42 20.87
CA SER A 38 1.28 -6.70 20.18
C SER A 38 2.49 -7.57 20.53
N HIS A 39 2.38 -8.36 21.60
CA HIS A 39 3.32 -9.42 21.91
C HIS A 39 3.13 -10.61 20.95
N ILE A 40 3.93 -10.64 19.87
CA ILE A 40 4.35 -11.90 19.24
C ILE A 40 5.85 -11.76 18.96
N PHE A 41 6.65 -12.50 19.71
CA PHE A 41 8.10 -12.59 19.56
C PHE A 41 8.45 -13.21 18.20
N SER A 42 9.17 -12.47 17.35
CA SER A 42 10.04 -13.06 16.33
C SER A 42 11.48 -12.89 16.82
N LYS A 43 12.15 -14.01 17.09
CA LYS A 43 13.59 -14.06 17.36
C LYS A 43 14.35 -13.75 16.07
N ASN A 44 14.48 -12.48 15.72
CA ASN A 44 15.47 -12.01 14.75
C ASN A 44 16.12 -10.76 15.33
N ASN A 45 17.43 -10.83 15.53
CA ASN A 45 18.28 -9.79 16.11
C ASN A 45 18.03 -8.43 15.42
N GLY A 46 17.19 -7.59 16.01
CA GLY A 46 17.22 -6.11 16.04
C GLY A 46 17.39 -5.27 14.77
N ILE A 47 17.61 -5.86 13.60
CA ILE A 47 17.92 -5.13 12.36
C ILE A 47 16.66 -5.13 11.51
N ILE A 48 15.99 -3.98 11.47
CA ILE A 48 14.91 -3.73 10.51
C ILE A 48 15.53 -3.73 9.12
N PRO A 49 15.10 -4.61 8.19
CA PRO A 49 15.64 -4.66 6.85
C PRO A 49 15.45 -3.30 6.15
N THR A 50 16.49 -2.82 5.47
CA THR A 50 16.37 -1.62 4.64
C THR A 50 15.40 -1.86 3.48
N SER A 51 14.81 -0.81 2.91
CA SER A 51 13.95 -0.92 1.73
C SER A 51 14.64 -1.69 0.60
N LYS A 52 15.95 -1.47 0.38
CA LYS A 52 16.75 -2.20 -0.62
C LYS A 52 16.79 -3.71 -0.36
N GLN A 53 16.94 -4.11 0.90
CA GLN A 53 16.92 -5.53 1.29
C GLN A 53 15.54 -6.15 1.02
N LYS A 54 14.48 -5.42 1.32
CA LYS A 54 13.07 -5.83 1.10
C LYS A 54 12.76 -6.04 -0.38
N TYR A 55 13.18 -5.11 -1.25
CA TYR A 55 13.04 -5.25 -2.71
C TYR A 55 13.86 -6.41 -3.26
N LYS A 56 15.09 -6.62 -2.77
CA LYS A 56 15.91 -7.76 -3.20
C LYS A 56 15.24 -9.10 -2.86
N THR A 57 14.65 -9.21 -1.67
CA THR A 57 13.90 -10.41 -1.26
C THR A 57 12.66 -10.62 -2.12
N LEU A 58 11.91 -9.56 -2.45
CA LEU A 58 10.78 -9.61 -3.38
C LEU A 58 11.19 -10.14 -4.75
N PHE A 59 12.22 -9.55 -5.36
CA PHE A 59 12.66 -9.98 -6.68
C PHE A 59 13.19 -11.40 -6.70
N LYS A 60 13.87 -11.82 -5.63
CA LYS A 60 14.29 -13.22 -5.47
C LYS A 60 13.08 -14.16 -5.38
N ALA A 61 12.04 -13.77 -4.66
CA ALA A 61 10.80 -14.54 -4.54
C ALA A 61 10.05 -14.65 -5.88
N ILE A 62 9.96 -13.55 -6.62
CA ILE A 62 9.32 -13.50 -7.93
C ILE A 62 10.14 -14.22 -9.01
N GLY A 63 11.46 -14.34 -8.81
CA GLY A 63 12.37 -14.95 -9.78
C GLY A 63 12.77 -14.02 -10.93
N ASP A 64 12.37 -12.74 -10.89
CA ASP A 64 12.68 -11.73 -11.90
C ASP A 64 12.94 -10.37 -11.26
N GLU A 65 14.19 -9.90 -11.35
CA GLU A 65 14.63 -8.58 -10.85
C GLU A 65 14.13 -7.39 -11.66
N ASN A 66 13.64 -7.64 -12.86
CA ASN A 66 13.06 -6.61 -13.72
C ASN A 66 11.54 -6.50 -13.56
N THR A 67 10.93 -7.31 -12.68
CA THR A 67 9.49 -7.29 -12.48
C THR A 67 9.05 -5.91 -12.01
N ARG A 68 8.18 -5.27 -12.80
CA ARG A 68 7.69 -3.95 -12.47
C ARG A 68 6.70 -3.99 -11.31
N MET A 69 6.96 -3.16 -10.30
CA MET A 69 5.98 -2.87 -9.27
C MET A 69 5.04 -1.74 -9.68
N ILE A 70 3.76 -1.93 -9.41
CA ILE A 70 2.70 -0.97 -9.74
C ILE A 70 1.83 -0.79 -8.51
N ALA A 71 1.64 0.46 -8.11
CA ALA A 71 0.67 0.84 -7.09
C ALA A 71 -0.40 1.71 -7.76
N ARG A 72 -1.67 1.27 -7.71
CA ARG A 72 -2.78 1.95 -8.41
C ARG A 72 -3.95 2.18 -7.46
N PHE A 73 -4.38 3.44 -7.36
CA PHE A 73 -5.63 3.75 -6.70
C PHE A 73 -6.81 3.21 -7.52
N ALA A 74 -7.81 2.69 -6.83
CA ALA A 74 -9.09 2.39 -7.42
C ALA A 74 -9.69 3.62 -8.08
N SER A 75 -10.37 3.40 -9.20
CA SER A 75 -11.21 4.39 -9.86
C SER A 75 -12.67 4.00 -9.73
N GLU A 76 -13.57 4.91 -10.11
CA GLU A 76 -15.01 4.65 -10.10
C GLU A 76 -15.40 3.33 -10.78
N ASN A 77 -14.74 3.01 -11.90
CA ASN A 77 -15.04 1.82 -12.70
C ASN A 77 -14.58 0.50 -12.08
N ASN A 78 -13.73 0.50 -11.05
CA ASN A 78 -13.17 -0.73 -10.49
C ASN A 78 -13.13 -0.78 -8.95
N ALA A 79 -13.56 0.28 -8.26
CA ALA A 79 -13.49 0.35 -6.80
C ALA A 79 -14.22 -0.80 -6.11
N LEU A 80 -15.41 -1.18 -6.59
CA LEU A 80 -16.15 -2.32 -6.05
C LEU A 80 -15.38 -3.64 -6.21
N GLN A 81 -14.85 -3.89 -7.41
CA GLN A 81 -14.08 -5.11 -7.67
C GLN A 81 -12.81 -5.18 -6.81
N ILE A 82 -12.07 -4.08 -6.71
CA ILE A 82 -10.85 -4.01 -5.90
C ILE A 82 -11.20 -4.16 -4.41
N PHE A 83 -12.32 -3.57 -3.96
CA PHE A 83 -12.76 -3.67 -2.58
C PHE A 83 -13.11 -5.11 -2.20
N ASP A 84 -13.83 -5.83 -3.06
CA ASP A 84 -14.16 -7.24 -2.81
C ASP A 84 -12.90 -8.10 -2.70
N LYS A 85 -11.91 -7.90 -3.57
CA LYS A 85 -10.61 -8.61 -3.49
C LYS A 85 -9.81 -8.22 -2.24
N PHE A 86 -9.86 -6.96 -1.84
CA PHE A 86 -9.25 -6.49 -0.59
C PHE A 86 -9.89 -7.18 0.61
N VAL A 87 -11.23 -7.23 0.68
CA VAL A 87 -11.96 -7.91 1.76
C VAL A 87 -11.60 -9.38 1.81
N GLU A 88 -11.61 -10.07 0.67
CA GLU A 88 -11.23 -11.49 0.57
C GLU A 88 -9.83 -11.73 1.15
N MET A 89 -8.82 -10.97 0.70
CA MET A 89 -7.45 -11.13 1.16
C MET A 89 -7.30 -10.75 2.64
N HIS A 90 -7.94 -9.68 3.10
CA HIS A 90 -7.89 -9.25 4.51
C HIS A 90 -8.53 -10.29 5.42
N GLN A 91 -9.68 -10.82 5.02
CA GLN A 91 -10.48 -11.73 5.80
C GLN A 91 -9.81 -13.11 5.91
N LYS A 92 -9.22 -13.61 4.81
CA LYS A 92 -8.44 -14.85 4.78
C LYS A 92 -7.35 -14.88 5.86
N HIS A 93 -6.62 -13.76 6.03
CA HIS A 93 -5.59 -13.65 7.08
C HIS A 93 -6.17 -13.89 8.49
N TRP A 94 -7.31 -13.26 8.80
CA TRP A 94 -7.92 -13.38 10.13
C TRP A 94 -8.57 -14.74 10.36
N GLU A 95 -9.21 -15.29 9.34
CA GLU A 95 -9.79 -16.63 9.39
C GLU A 95 -8.72 -17.70 9.63
N ASN A 96 -7.56 -17.58 8.99
CA ASN A 96 -6.40 -18.45 9.24
C ASN A 96 -5.89 -18.37 10.69
N LEU A 97 -6.14 -17.24 11.38
CA LEU A 97 -5.84 -17.06 12.80
C LEU A 97 -7.00 -17.45 13.72
N GLY A 98 -8.08 -18.04 13.18
CA GLY A 98 -9.29 -18.39 13.93
C GLY A 98 -10.04 -17.17 14.46
N LYS A 99 -9.89 -16.01 13.81
CA LYS A 99 -10.49 -14.73 14.22
C LYS A 99 -11.50 -14.23 13.19
N PRO A 100 -12.56 -13.54 13.62
CA PRO A 100 -13.59 -13.04 12.72
C PRO A 100 -13.13 -11.91 11.79
N GLY A 101 -12.02 -11.23 12.09
CA GLY A 101 -11.57 -10.08 11.30
C GLY A 101 -12.52 -8.89 11.34
N HIS A 102 -12.17 -7.80 10.63
CA HIS A 102 -13.00 -6.59 10.62
C HIS A 102 -14.35 -6.82 9.91
N PHE A 103 -14.36 -7.59 8.83
CA PHE A 103 -15.55 -7.87 8.00
C PHE A 103 -16.40 -9.04 8.48
N GLY A 104 -16.04 -9.66 9.60
CA GLY A 104 -16.87 -10.63 10.34
C GLY A 104 -17.19 -10.18 11.77
N SER A 105 -16.86 -8.95 12.14
CA SER A 105 -16.99 -8.45 13.52
C SER A 105 -18.44 -8.29 13.99
N PHE A 106 -19.37 -8.05 13.07
CA PHE A 106 -20.82 -8.00 13.31
C PHE A 106 -21.60 -8.36 12.04
N PRO A 107 -22.89 -8.76 12.14
CA PRO A 107 -23.74 -9.04 10.98
C PRO A 107 -23.75 -7.87 10.01
N SER A 108 -23.58 -8.14 8.71
CA SER A 108 -23.56 -7.12 7.65
C SER A 108 -22.37 -6.14 7.68
N SER A 109 -21.33 -6.36 8.49
CA SER A 109 -20.13 -5.50 8.51
C SER A 109 -19.48 -5.31 7.13
N ARG A 110 -19.40 -6.36 6.30
CA ARG A 110 -18.97 -6.24 4.89
C ARG A 110 -19.85 -5.29 4.08
N GLN A 111 -21.17 -5.41 4.19
CA GLN A 111 -22.12 -4.57 3.46
C GLN A 111 -22.02 -3.11 3.92
N PHE A 112 -21.93 -2.87 5.23
CA PHE A 112 -21.68 -1.55 5.80
C PHE A 112 -20.42 -0.91 5.21
N HIS A 113 -19.30 -1.62 5.17
CA HIS A 113 -18.06 -1.05 4.61
C HIS A 113 -18.11 -0.87 3.10
N ARG A 114 -18.88 -1.68 2.37
CA ARG A 114 -19.13 -1.46 0.94
C ARG A 114 -19.87 -0.14 0.72
N GLU A 115 -20.92 0.13 1.50
CA GLU A 115 -21.68 1.39 1.43
C GLU A 115 -20.81 2.59 1.81
N VAL A 116 -20.05 2.49 2.91
CA VAL A 116 -19.10 3.53 3.31
C VAL A 116 -18.10 3.81 2.18
N MET A 117 -17.48 2.78 1.61
CA MET A 117 -16.52 2.93 0.51
C MET A 117 -17.14 3.67 -0.69
N GLN A 118 -18.38 3.33 -1.06
CA GLN A 118 -19.09 3.97 -2.17
C GLN A 118 -19.37 5.45 -1.88
N GLU A 119 -19.82 5.80 -0.68
CA GLU A 119 -20.04 7.20 -0.30
C GLU A 119 -18.74 8.01 -0.27
N GLN A 120 -17.64 7.39 0.16
CA GLN A 120 -16.32 8.02 0.13
C GLN A 120 -15.78 8.17 -1.29
N LEU A 121 -16.11 7.26 -2.20
CA LEU A 121 -15.75 7.36 -3.62
C LEU A 121 -16.45 8.54 -4.29
N LYS A 122 -17.77 8.69 -4.10
CA LYS A 122 -18.57 9.81 -4.64
C LYS A 122 -18.01 11.18 -4.21
N GLN A 123 -17.41 11.23 -3.03
CA GLN A 123 -16.82 12.46 -2.48
C GLN A 123 -15.33 12.63 -2.84
N ASN A 124 -14.76 11.77 -3.70
CA ASN A 124 -13.34 11.74 -4.05
C ASN A 124 -12.40 11.57 -2.83
N ARG A 125 -12.92 10.96 -1.74
CA ARG A 125 -12.19 10.71 -0.49
C ARG A 125 -11.63 9.31 -0.39
N LEU A 126 -12.17 8.34 -1.12
CA LEU A 126 -11.67 6.96 -1.09
C LEU A 126 -10.19 6.87 -1.48
N ARG A 127 -9.40 6.17 -0.68
CA ARG A 127 -8.01 5.78 -0.97
C ARG A 127 -7.89 4.26 -0.83
N LEU A 128 -8.37 3.57 -1.85
CA LEU A 128 -8.21 2.13 -2.01
C LEU A 128 -7.08 1.88 -3.00
N LEU A 129 -5.96 1.33 -2.55
CA LEU A 129 -4.73 1.13 -3.32
C LEU A 129 -4.51 -0.36 -3.53
N GLU A 130 -4.33 -0.80 -4.77
CA GLU A 130 -3.83 -2.13 -5.11
C GLU A 130 -2.33 -2.03 -5.39
N VAL A 131 -1.53 -2.94 -4.82
CA VAL A 131 -0.10 -3.04 -5.10
C VAL A 131 0.22 -4.38 -5.72
N LYS A 132 0.87 -4.35 -6.88
CA LYS A 132 1.24 -5.52 -7.67
C LYS A 132 2.73 -5.54 -8.00
N ALA A 133 3.24 -6.73 -8.25
CA ALA A 133 4.51 -6.97 -8.90
C ALA A 133 4.30 -7.99 -10.02
N GLY A 134 4.37 -7.52 -11.28
CA GLY A 134 4.01 -8.36 -12.43
C GLY A 134 2.57 -8.90 -12.31
N PRO A 135 2.35 -10.22 -12.41
CA PRO A 135 1.02 -10.82 -12.27
C PRO A 135 0.53 -10.86 -10.81
N TYR A 136 1.45 -10.78 -9.84
CA TYR A 136 1.16 -11.00 -8.43
C TYR A 136 0.57 -9.76 -7.76
N VAL A 137 -0.49 -9.96 -6.98
CA VAL A 137 -1.00 -8.94 -6.07
C VAL A 137 -0.29 -9.11 -4.73
N LEU A 138 0.48 -8.09 -4.34
CA LEU A 138 1.18 -8.07 -3.05
C LEU A 138 0.24 -7.70 -1.90
N GLY A 139 -0.82 -6.96 -2.23
CA GLY A 139 -1.98 -6.70 -1.40
C GLY A 139 -2.57 -5.31 -1.61
N TYR A 140 -3.23 -4.79 -0.58
CA TYR A 140 -4.05 -3.58 -0.69
C TYR A 140 -3.94 -2.67 0.54
N LYS A 141 -4.21 -1.39 0.35
CA LYS A 141 -4.49 -0.42 1.41
C LYS A 141 -5.87 0.17 1.24
N TYR A 142 -6.62 0.25 2.33
CA TYR A 142 -7.95 0.85 2.37
C TYR A 142 -7.95 2.01 3.37
N GLY A 143 -8.27 3.19 2.90
CA GLY A 143 -8.26 4.41 3.69
C GLY A 143 -8.98 5.56 3.00
N TYR A 144 -8.80 6.77 3.54
CA TYR A 144 -9.54 7.95 3.11
C TYR A 144 -8.66 9.21 3.12
N LYS A 145 -9.07 10.22 2.36
CA LYS A 145 -8.53 11.59 2.39
C LYS A 145 -9.57 12.54 3.00
N PHE A 146 -9.15 13.33 3.98
CA PHE A 146 -9.94 14.40 4.58
C PHE A 146 -9.11 15.69 4.66
N GLY A 147 -9.48 16.70 3.86
CA GLY A 147 -8.63 17.89 3.68
C GLY A 147 -7.25 17.48 3.13
N ASP A 148 -6.18 17.90 3.79
CA ASP A 148 -4.81 17.52 3.43
C ASP A 148 -4.29 16.26 4.14
N SER A 149 -5.14 15.63 4.94
CA SER A 149 -4.78 14.45 5.73
C SER A 149 -5.19 13.15 5.03
N TYR A 150 -4.35 12.13 5.18
CA TYR A 150 -4.62 10.76 4.75
C TYR A 150 -4.77 9.87 5.98
N LEU A 151 -5.83 9.08 6.01
CA LEU A 151 -6.10 8.11 7.07
C LEU A 151 -6.05 6.72 6.46
N GLU A 152 -5.13 5.90 6.95
CA GLU A 152 -5.14 4.47 6.71
C GLU A 152 -6.15 3.83 7.66
N PHE A 153 -7.05 2.99 7.13
CA PHE A 153 -8.06 2.31 7.93
C PHE A 153 -7.72 0.84 8.11
N LEU A 154 -7.50 0.13 7.01
CA LEU A 154 -7.18 -1.30 6.99
C LEU A 154 -6.20 -1.62 5.86
N ASP A 155 -5.51 -2.74 5.98
CA ASP A 155 -4.64 -3.27 4.94
C ASP A 155 -4.81 -4.77 4.74
N ALA A 156 -4.47 -5.24 3.55
CA ALA A 156 -4.46 -6.66 3.23
C ALA A 156 -3.12 -7.01 2.59
N ARG A 157 -2.64 -8.21 2.89
CA ARG A 157 -1.34 -8.69 2.42
C ARG A 157 -1.49 -10.09 1.86
N SER A 158 -0.77 -10.35 0.78
CA SER A 158 -0.68 -11.70 0.23
C SER A 158 -0.02 -12.64 1.24
N GLU A 159 -0.61 -13.82 1.41
CA GLU A 159 -0.09 -14.92 2.22
C GLU A 159 0.48 -16.06 1.37
N GLU A 160 0.56 -15.89 0.05
CA GLU A 160 1.23 -16.85 -0.83
C GLU A 160 2.68 -17.04 -0.33
N GLU A 161 3.07 -18.29 -0.08
CA GLU A 161 4.32 -18.63 0.64
C GLU A 161 5.55 -17.96 0.01
N GLU A 162 5.59 -17.94 -1.32
CA GLU A 162 6.63 -17.29 -2.13
C GLU A 162 6.68 -15.78 -1.87
N LEU A 163 5.54 -15.14 -1.63
CA LEU A 163 5.40 -13.70 -1.44
C LEU A 163 5.44 -13.28 0.03
N VAL A 164 5.30 -14.19 1.00
CA VAL A 164 5.36 -13.88 2.45
C VAL A 164 6.63 -13.12 2.86
N PRO A 165 7.85 -13.47 2.37
CA PRO A 165 9.07 -12.71 2.63
C PRO A 165 9.01 -11.26 2.13
N ALA A 166 8.10 -10.99 1.20
CA ALA A 166 7.98 -9.77 0.41
C ALA A 166 6.58 -9.14 0.47
N SER A 167 5.74 -9.59 1.41
CA SER A 167 4.35 -9.14 1.53
C SER A 167 4.29 -7.68 2.01
N LEU A 168 3.22 -6.95 1.65
CA LEU A 168 3.12 -5.50 1.85
C LEU A 168 3.39 -4.98 3.27
N GLY A 169 3.01 -5.76 4.30
CA GLY A 169 3.31 -5.43 5.69
C GLY A 169 4.80 -5.40 6.03
N ARG A 170 5.67 -5.83 5.09
CA ARG A 170 7.14 -5.85 5.21
C ARG A 170 7.86 -5.01 4.16
N ILE A 171 7.21 -4.53 3.10
CA ILE A 171 7.85 -3.73 2.03
C ILE A 171 7.49 -2.25 2.08
N ILE A 172 6.24 -1.91 2.43
CA ILE A 172 5.76 -0.51 2.46
C ILE A 172 5.93 0.14 3.85
N PHE A 173 6.38 -0.62 4.86
CA PHE A 173 6.77 -0.14 6.19
C PHE A 173 8.11 -0.74 6.60
#